data_AF-A0A2M7L1L8-F1
#
_entry.id   AF-A0A2M7L1L8-F1
#
_cell.length_a   1.000
_cell.length_b   1.000
_cell.length_c   1.000
_cell.angle_alpha   90.00
_cell.angle_beta   90.00
_cell.angle_gamma   90.00
#
_symmetry.space_group_name_H-M   'P 1'
#
loop_
_entity.id
_entity.type
_entity.pdbx_description
1 polymer ?
#
loop_
_entity_poly.entity_id
_entity_poly.type
_entity_poly.pdbx_seq_one_letter_code
_entity_poly.pdbx_strand_id
1 'polypeptide(L)'
;MAEAQFRYKSPLRYPSGKQKALKQIVPLLPKRVREYREPMVGGGSVFFAARSLGVAERYWINDLFPDLFHFWQGVQDPATCARLRAE
;
A
#
# COMPACT_ATOMS: atom_id res chain seq x y z
N MET A 1 -18.27 6.03 15.95
CA MET A 1 -17.57 6.23 14.66
C MET A 1 -17.25 4.86 14.10
N ALA A 2 -17.77 4.49 12.93
CA ALA A 2 -17.53 3.17 12.36
C ALA A 2 -16.02 2.96 12.12
N GLU A 3 -15.49 1.82 12.53
CA GLU A 3 -14.11 1.45 12.19
C GLU A 3 -13.99 1.31 10.67
N ALA A 4 -13.08 2.08 10.06
CA ALA A 4 -12.76 1.92 8.66
C ALA A 4 -12.17 0.52 8.43
N GLN A 5 -12.95 -0.38 7.85
CA GLN A 5 -12.51 -1.73 7.56
C GLN A 5 -11.62 -1.71 6.32
N PHE A 6 -10.29 -1.70 6.53
CA PHE A 6 -9.34 -1.78 5.43
C PHE A 6 -9.32 -3.21 4.88
N ARG A 7 -9.77 -3.36 3.62
CA ARG A 7 -9.78 -4.64 2.90
C ARG A 7 -8.37 -5.21 2.70
N TYR A 8 -7.37 -4.34 2.59
CA TYR A 8 -5.99 -4.71 2.38
C TYR A 8 -5.10 -4.18 3.51
N LYS A 9 -4.25 -5.05 4.06
CA LYS A 9 -3.19 -4.69 4.99
C LYS A 9 -1.85 -4.94 4.31
N SER A 10 -0.85 -4.17 4.73
CA SER A 10 0.51 -4.41 4.26
C SER A 10 0.97 -5.83 4.65
N PRO A 11 1.57 -6.60 3.72
CA PRO A 11 2.21 -7.87 4.03
C PRO A 11 3.55 -7.71 4.77
N LEU A 12 4.12 -6.50 4.84
CA LEU A 12 5.42 -6.25 5.46
C LEU A 12 5.28 -5.71 6.88
N ARG A 13 6.11 -6.26 7.79
CA ARG A 13 6.55 -5.51 8.97
C ARG A 13 7.71 -4.61 8.53
N TYR A 14 7.40 -3.38 8.18
CA TYR A 14 8.41 -2.39 7.77
C TYR A 14 8.60 -1.31 8.85
N PRO A 15 9.85 -0.89 9.14
CA PRO A 15 10.10 0.22 10.05
C PRO A 15 9.32 1.47 9.65
N SER A 16 8.90 2.25 10.64
CA SER A 16 8.13 3.50 10.43
C SER A 16 6.80 3.30 9.69
N GLY A 17 6.22 2.09 9.74
CA GLY A 17 4.90 1.82 9.18
C GLY A 17 3.84 2.79 9.73
N LYS A 18 3.17 3.52 8.84
CA LYS A 18 2.19 4.57 9.19
C LYS A 18 0.83 4.02 9.64
N GLN A 19 0.75 2.73 10.01
CA GLN A 19 -0.51 2.06 10.37
C GLN A 19 -1.22 2.76 11.54
N LYS A 20 -0.48 3.16 12.59
CA LYS A 20 -1.06 3.88 13.74
C LYS A 20 -1.53 5.29 13.38
N ALA A 21 -0.85 5.92 12.41
CA ALA A 21 -1.19 7.26 11.92
C ALA A 21 -2.36 7.28 10.92
N LEU A 22 -2.84 6.12 10.44
CA LEU A 22 -3.93 6.07 9.45
C LEU A 22 -5.20 6.77 9.93
N LYS A 23 -5.50 6.75 11.23
CA LYS A 23 -6.66 7.47 11.81
C LYS A 23 -6.58 8.98 11.60
N GLN A 24 -5.38 9.53 11.47
CA GLN A 24 -5.13 10.95 11.21
C GLN A 24 -4.97 11.25 9.72
N ILE A 25 -4.33 10.34 8.97
CA ILE A 25 -4.06 10.52 7.54
C ILE A 25 -5.31 10.35 6.69
N VAL A 26 -6.11 9.31 6.93
CA VAL A 26 -7.28 8.96 6.11
C VAL A 26 -8.29 10.10 5.97
N PRO A 27 -8.68 10.82 7.04
CA PRO A 27 -9.58 11.97 6.91
C PRO A 27 -9.07 13.11 6.03
N LEU A 28 -7.75 13.20 5.82
CA LEU A 28 -7.10 14.24 5.02
C LEU A 28 -6.90 13.82 3.56
N LEU A 29 -7.15 12.54 3.23
CA LEU A 29 -7.07 12.09 1.85
C LEU A 29 -8.23 12.72 1.03
N PRO A 30 -7.98 13.08 -0.23
CA PRO A 30 -9.05 13.53 -1.11
C PRO A 30 -10.07 12.40 -1.32
N LYS A 31 -11.34 12.75 -1.57
CA LYS A 31 -12.40 11.75 -1.77
C LYS A 31 -12.25 10.99 -3.09
N ARG A 32 -11.84 11.66 -4.16
CA ARG A 32 -11.62 11.07 -5.48
C ARG A 32 -10.62 11.90 -6.29
N VAL A 33 -9.63 11.24 -6.88
CA VAL A 33 -8.64 11.83 -7.78
C VAL A 33 -8.38 10.92 -8.97
N ARG A 34 -7.79 11.45 -10.05
CA ARG A 34 -7.38 10.64 -11.20
C ARG A 34 -6.20 9.72 -10.86
N GLU A 35 -5.24 10.23 -10.07
CA GLU A 35 -4.02 9.50 -9.73
C GLU A 35 -3.64 9.69 -8.25
N TYR A 36 -3.26 8.59 -7.62
CA TYR A 36 -2.58 8.56 -6.33
C TYR A 36 -1.11 8.22 -6.56
N ARG A 37 -0.19 8.99 -5.94
CA ARG A 37 1.25 8.75 -6.03
C ARG A 37 1.87 8.80 -4.62
N GLU A 38 2.53 7.72 -4.21
CA GLU A 38 3.28 7.66 -2.95
C GLU A 38 4.78 7.42 -3.25
N PRO A 39 5.62 8.47 -3.28
CA PRO A 39 7.04 8.36 -3.64
C PRO A 39 7.92 7.58 -2.64
N MET A 40 7.44 7.44 -1.40
CA MET A 40 8.11 6.79 -0.27
C MET A 40 7.14 5.81 0.38
N VAL A 41 6.86 4.71 -0.31
CA VAL A 41 5.82 3.76 0.08
C VAL A 41 6.18 3.01 1.37
N GLY A 42 7.45 2.64 1.56
CA GLY A 42 7.86 1.77 2.65
C GLY A 42 7.01 0.49 2.69
N GLY A 43 6.42 0.22 3.85
CA GLY A 43 5.45 -0.87 4.00
C GLY A 43 4.10 -0.66 3.29
N GLY A 44 3.80 0.51 2.73
CA GLY A 44 2.58 0.74 1.93
C GLY A 44 1.28 0.86 2.71
N SER A 45 1.32 1.13 4.03
CA SER A 45 0.10 1.23 4.84
C SER A 45 -0.87 2.31 4.35
N VAL A 46 -0.36 3.44 3.85
CA VAL A 46 -1.20 4.53 3.33
C VAL A 46 -1.74 4.17 1.95
N PHE A 47 -0.89 3.68 1.04
CA PHE A 47 -1.32 3.13 -0.24
C PHE A 47 -2.48 2.13 -0.10
N PHE A 48 -2.37 1.12 0.77
CA PHE A 48 -3.45 0.13 0.96
C PHE A 48 -4.73 0.74 1.54
N ALA A 49 -4.63 1.73 2.42
CA ALA A 49 -5.79 2.45 2.93
C ALA A 49 -6.46 3.27 1.82
N ALA A 50 -5.69 4.05 1.05
CA ALA A 50 -6.20 4.84 -0.08
C ALA A 50 -6.83 3.97 -1.17
N ARG A 51 -6.28 2.77 -1.41
CA ARG A 51 -6.84 1.77 -2.33
C ARG A 51 -8.12 1.14 -1.79
N SER A 52 -8.17 0.80 -0.50
CA SER A 52 -9.38 0.24 0.13
C SER A 52 -10.54 1.24 0.12
N LEU A 53 -10.25 2.54 0.19
CA LEU A 53 -11.24 3.61 0.14
C LEU A 53 -11.59 4.07 -1.28
N GLY A 54 -10.95 3.54 -2.32
CA GLY A 54 -11.23 3.93 -3.71
C GLY A 54 -10.88 5.39 -4.04
N VAL A 55 -9.86 5.95 -3.37
CA VAL A 55 -9.46 7.37 -3.52
C VAL A 55 -9.06 7.74 -4.96
N ALA A 56 -8.57 6.79 -5.77
CA ALA A 56 -8.04 7.09 -7.09
C ALA A 56 -8.39 6.03 -8.14
N GLU A 57 -8.32 6.41 -9.41
CA GLU A 57 -8.47 5.49 -10.55
C GLU A 57 -7.16 4.75 -10.86
N ARG A 58 -6.03 5.45 -10.69
CA ARG A 58 -4.68 4.90 -10.90
C ARG A 58 -3.82 5.15 -9.67
N TYR A 59 -2.96 4.19 -9.37
CA TYR A 59 -2.10 4.22 -8.21
C TYR A 59 -0.66 3.94 -8.61
N TRP A 60 0.24 4.78 -8.12
CA TRP A 60 1.68 4.64 -8.30
C TRP A 60 2.35 4.66 -6.93
N ILE A 61 3.24 3.71 -6.71
CA ILE A 61 4.09 3.66 -5.53
C ILE A 61 5.54 3.62 -5.97
N ASN A 62 6.42 4.19 -5.16
CA ASN A 62 7.86 4.16 -5.37
C ASN A 62 8.56 4.06 -4.03
N ASP A 63 9.78 3.55 -4.04
CA ASP A 63 10.73 3.66 -2.94
C ASP A 63 12.15 3.77 -3.50
N LEU A 64 13.07 4.34 -2.71
CA LEU A 64 14.48 4.39 -3.09
C LEU A 64 15.19 3.06 -2.78
N PHE A 65 14.71 2.30 -1.80
CA PHE A 65 15.38 1.08 -1.36
C PHE A 65 15.15 -0.07 -2.36
N PRO A 66 16.20 -0.59 -3.05
CA PRO A 66 16.02 -1.55 -4.14
C PRO A 66 15.36 -2.86 -3.73
N ASP A 67 15.68 -3.39 -2.55
CA ASP A 67 15.07 -4.66 -2.10
C ASP A 67 13.57 -4.52 -1.86
N LEU A 68 13.13 -3.35 -1.39
CA LEU A 68 11.72 -3.06 -1.23
C LEU A 68 11.02 -2.91 -2.58
N PHE A 69 11.69 -2.28 -3.55
CA PHE A 69 11.20 -2.22 -4.93
C PHE A 69 11.04 -3.61 -5.53
N HIS A 70 12.07 -4.46 -5.46
CA HIS A 70 12.01 -5.85 -5.95
C HIS A 70 10.95 -6.68 -5.22
N PHE A 71 10.81 -6.49 -3.90
CA PHE A 71 9.75 -7.13 -3.12
C PHE A 71 8.36 -6.79 -3.69
N TRP A 72 8.05 -5.51 -3.91
CA TRP A 72 6.75 -5.10 -4.42
C TRP A 72 6.51 -5.57 -5.85
N GLN A 73 7.54 -5.59 -6.70
CA GLN A 73 7.44 -6.20 -8.04
C GLN A 73 7.14 -7.70 -7.97
N GLY A 74 7.82 -8.43 -7.09
CA GLY A 74 7.60 -9.87 -6.91
C GLY A 74 6.18 -10.19 -6.39
N VAL A 75 5.65 -9.39 -5.47
CA VAL A 75 4.27 -9.52 -4.97
C VAL A 75 3.23 -9.20 -6.06
N GLN A 76 3.59 -8.36 -7.05
CA GLN A 76 2.72 -8.04 -8.18
C GLN A 76 2.69 -9.16 -9.24
N ASP A 77 3.74 -9.98 -9.33
CA ASP A 77 3.87 -11.04 -10.33
C ASP A 77 3.19 -12.36 -9.89
N PRO A 78 2.09 -12.79 -10.54
CA PRO A 78 1.41 -14.03 -10.20
C PRO A 78 2.30 -15.28 -10.35
N ALA A 79 3.23 -15.29 -11.30
CA ALA A 79 4.12 -16.44 -11.53
C ALA A 79 5.11 -16.60 -10.37
N THR A 80 5.75 -15.50 -9.94
CA THR A 80 6.59 -15.47 -8.74
C THR A 80 5.82 -15.92 -7.50
N CYS A 81 4.60 -15.39 -7.29
CA CYS A 81 3.76 -15.81 -6.16
C CYS A 81 3.37 -17.30 -6.21
N ALA A 82 3.07 -17.85 -7.39
CA ALA A 82 2.73 -19.26 -7.53
C ALA A 82 3.93 -20.16 -7.19
N ARG A 83 5.12 -19.81 -7.67
CA ARG A 83 6.36 -20.54 -7.36
C ARG A 83 6.67 -20.55 -5.86
N LEU A 84 6.66 -19.39 -5.22
CA LEU A 84 6.96 -19.26 -3.78
C LEU A 84 5.94 -19.97 -2.85
N ARG A 85 4.73 -20.28 -3.34
CA ARG A 85 3.75 -21.06 -2.57
C ARG A 85 3.95 -22.56 -2.67
N ALA A 86 4.70 -23.02 -3.67
CA ALA A 86 5.00 -24.43 -3.89
C ALA A 86 6.29 -24.89 -3.20
N GLU A 87 7.08 -23.95 -2.67
CA GLU A 87 8.23 -24.16 -1.79
C GLU A 87 7.77 -24.31 -0.33
#